data_AF-A0AAE0KBK0-F1
#
_entry.id   AF-A0AAE0KBK0-F1
#
_cell.length_a   1.000
_cell.length_b   1.000
_cell.length_c   1.000
_cell.angle_alpha   90.00
_cell.angle_beta   90.00
_cell.angle_gamma   90.00
#
_symmetry.space_group_name_H-M   'P 1'
#
loop_
_entity.id
_entity.type
_entity.pdbx_description
1 polymer ?
#
loop_
_entity_poly.entity_id
_entity_poly.type
_entity_poly.pdbx_seq_one_letter_code
_entity_poly.pdbx_strand_id
1 'polypeptide(L)'
;MTRKAPLVTPAPGSFLGWSARPRVCPGQKMSQVEFVGVVSTLLRKCSVAPVVGAGETPQQARDRLLEVLRDSQPELTLRMNRPTDIHLHWTRRFRIARDSTEPAVTTIHT
;
A
#
# COMPACT_ATOMS: atom_id res chain seq x y z
N MET A 1 20.28 -45.38 -18.46
CA MET A 1 19.82 -45.72 -17.10
C MET A 1 19.71 -44.41 -16.32
N THR A 2 18.57 -43.71 -16.42
CA THR A 2 18.35 -42.40 -15.79
C THR A 2 17.96 -42.61 -14.32
N ARG A 3 18.83 -42.18 -13.39
CA ARG A 3 18.52 -42.19 -11.96
C ARG A 3 17.34 -41.24 -11.71
N LYS A 4 16.16 -41.79 -11.46
CA LYS A 4 14.99 -41.01 -11.03
C LYS A 4 15.25 -40.60 -9.58
N ALA A 5 15.37 -39.31 -9.32
CA ALA A 5 15.47 -38.81 -7.95
C ALA A 5 14.23 -39.26 -7.15
N PRO A 6 14.38 -39.63 -5.86
CA PRO A 6 13.23 -39.96 -5.02
C PRO A 6 12.30 -38.75 -4.92
N LEU A 7 10.99 -39.00 -5.03
CA LEU A 7 9.98 -37.98 -4.83
C LEU A 7 9.95 -37.62 -3.33
N VAL A 8 10.31 -36.38 -3.01
CA VAL A 8 10.25 -35.85 -1.64
C VAL A 8 8.93 -35.10 -1.50
N THR A 9 8.10 -35.52 -0.55
CA THR A 9 6.94 -34.73 -0.12
C THR A 9 7.44 -33.71 0.89
N PRO A 10 7.36 -32.41 0.60
CA PRO A 10 7.91 -31.43 1.50
C PRO A 10 6.98 -31.23 2.71
N ALA A 11 7.54 -30.78 3.84
CA ALA A 11 6.77 -30.60 5.07
C ALA A 11 5.61 -29.60 4.86
N PRO A 12 4.45 -29.77 5.54
CA PRO A 12 3.35 -28.82 5.45
C PRO A 12 3.82 -27.36 5.65
N GLY A 13 3.41 -26.45 4.77
CA GLY A 13 3.82 -25.04 4.82
C GLY A 13 5.17 -24.70 4.17
N SER A 14 5.91 -25.68 3.63
CA SER A 14 7.18 -25.45 2.93
C SER A 14 7.04 -24.74 1.58
N PHE A 15 5.82 -24.72 1.02
CA PHE A 15 5.51 -24.10 -0.27
C PHE A 15 4.54 -22.95 -0.08
N LEU A 16 5.05 -21.72 -0.26
CA LEU A 16 4.27 -20.48 -0.25
C LEU A 16 4.34 -19.86 -1.65
N GLY A 17 3.58 -20.44 -2.58
CA GLY A 17 3.54 -20.00 -3.98
C GLY A 17 3.21 -18.52 -4.09
N TRP A 18 3.99 -17.78 -4.88
CA TRP A 18 3.84 -16.35 -5.16
C TRP A 18 4.02 -15.38 -3.98
N SER A 19 4.05 -15.87 -2.75
CA SER A 19 4.27 -15.05 -1.55
C SER A 19 5.73 -15.00 -1.12
N ALA A 20 6.53 -16.04 -1.37
CA ALA A 20 7.94 -16.09 -0.98
C ALA A 20 8.76 -17.06 -1.85
N ARG A 21 10.10 -17.07 -1.65
CA ARG A 21 11.04 -18.10 -2.17
C ARG A 21 11.19 -18.05 -3.73
N PRO A 22 11.85 -19.02 -4.41
CA PRO A 22 12.14 -18.97 -5.86
C PRO A 22 10.93 -18.84 -6.81
N ARG A 23 9.70 -18.93 -6.28
CA ARG A 23 8.44 -18.80 -7.03
C ARG A 23 7.63 -17.58 -6.55
N VAL A 24 8.31 -16.54 -6.05
CA VAL A 24 7.68 -15.26 -5.73
C VAL A 24 6.95 -14.68 -6.94
N CYS A 25 5.84 -13.97 -6.73
CA CYS A 25 5.05 -13.40 -7.81
C CYS A 25 5.93 -12.48 -8.69
N PRO A 26 6.07 -12.76 -10.00
CA PRO A 26 6.83 -11.87 -10.87
C PRO A 26 6.21 -10.47 -10.96
N GLY A 27 4.89 -10.35 -10.72
CA GLY A 27 4.17 -9.08 -10.66
C GLY A 27 4.34 -8.29 -9.35
N GLN A 28 4.94 -8.86 -8.30
CA GLN A 28 4.99 -8.22 -6.98
C GLN A 28 5.67 -6.84 -7.02
N LYS A 29 6.76 -6.71 -7.79
CA LYS A 29 7.50 -5.45 -7.94
C LYS A 29 6.73 -4.42 -8.76
N MET A 30 6.02 -4.85 -9.81
CA MET A 30 5.17 -3.96 -10.60
C MET A 30 4.03 -3.40 -9.72
N SER A 31 3.32 -4.26 -8.99
CA SER A 31 2.24 -3.83 -8.10
C SER A 31 2.73 -2.91 -6.97
N GLN A 32 3.95 -3.09 -6.45
CA GLN A 32 4.53 -2.16 -5.47
C GLN A 32 4.71 -0.76 -6.07
N VAL A 33 5.26 -0.66 -7.28
CA VAL A 33 5.45 0.63 -7.96
C VAL A 33 4.11 1.29 -8.28
N GLU A 34 3.14 0.53 -8.79
CA GLU A 34 1.79 1.03 -9.09
C GLU A 34 1.09 1.54 -7.83
N PHE A 35 1.11 0.77 -6.74
CA PHE A 35 0.50 1.16 -5.48
C PHE A 35 1.09 2.48 -4.95
N VAL A 36 2.43 2.59 -4.91
CA VAL A 36 3.11 3.82 -4.49
C VAL A 36 2.78 4.98 -5.44
N GLY A 37 2.75 4.75 -6.75
CA GLY A 37 2.40 5.76 -7.75
C GLY A 37 0.99 6.32 -7.56
N VAL A 38 0.01 5.45 -7.31
CA VAL A 38 -1.39 5.84 -7.06
C VAL A 38 -1.50 6.62 -5.74
N VAL A 39 -0.99 6.08 -4.64
CA VAL A 39 -1.08 6.72 -3.31
C VAL A 39 -0.38 8.07 -3.30
N SER A 40 0.83 8.16 -3.86
CA SER A 40 1.57 9.43 -3.96
C SER A 40 0.86 10.45 -4.84
N THR A 41 0.25 10.03 -5.95
CA THR A 41 -0.48 10.93 -6.84
C THR A 41 -1.73 11.51 -6.17
N LEU A 42 -2.47 10.68 -5.43
CA LEU A 42 -3.63 11.11 -4.63
C LEU A 42 -3.20 12.07 -3.52
N LEU A 43 -2.24 11.67 -2.69
CA LEU A 43 -1.78 12.48 -1.55
C LEU A 43 -1.00 13.74 -1.97
N ARG A 44 -0.50 13.80 -3.21
CA ARG A 44 0.05 15.04 -3.78
C ARG A 44 -1.04 16.10 -4.02
N LYS A 45 -2.26 15.68 -4.33
CA LYS A 45 -3.38 16.58 -4.66
C LYS A 45 -4.35 16.78 -3.51
N CYS A 46 -4.38 15.86 -2.54
CA CYS A 46 -5.34 15.88 -1.45
C CYS A 46 -4.65 15.61 -0.10
N SER A 47 -5.17 16.20 0.96
CA SER A 47 -4.96 15.76 2.33
C SER A 47 -6.13 14.85 2.74
N VAL A 48 -5.85 13.90 3.62
CA VAL A 48 -6.86 13.03 4.23
C VAL A 48 -6.73 13.11 5.75
N ALA A 49 -7.85 13.15 6.45
CA ALA A 49 -7.88 13.16 7.91
C ALA A 49 -9.14 12.42 8.42
N PRO A 50 -9.11 11.87 9.66
CA PRO A 50 -10.30 11.30 10.27
C PRO A 50 -11.37 12.38 10.45
N VAL A 51 -12.64 11.99 10.30
CA VAL A 51 -13.77 12.82 10.72
C VAL A 51 -13.79 12.87 12.24
N VAL A 52 -13.81 14.09 12.78
CA VAL A 52 -13.88 14.34 14.23
C VAL A 52 -15.34 14.24 14.68
N GLY A 53 -15.60 13.35 15.64
CA GLY A 53 -16.93 13.17 16.21
C GLY A 53 -17.34 14.30 17.15
N ALA A 54 -18.61 14.30 17.57
CA ALA A 54 -19.13 15.27 18.53
C ALA A 54 -18.40 15.14 19.88
N GLY A 55 -17.82 16.24 20.38
CA GLY A 55 -17.06 16.26 21.63
C GLY A 55 -15.68 15.58 21.54
N GLU A 56 -15.27 15.12 20.36
CA GLU A 56 -13.97 14.50 20.13
C GLU A 56 -12.92 15.56 19.76
N THR A 57 -11.70 15.42 20.27
CA THR A 57 -10.54 16.19 19.79
C THR A 57 -9.93 15.57 18.53
N PRO A 58 -9.18 16.33 17.72
CA PRO A 58 -8.50 15.78 16.55
C PRO A 58 -7.56 14.60 16.87
N GLN A 59 -6.91 14.64 18.03
CA GLN A 59 -6.02 13.58 18.52
C GLN A 59 -6.82 12.31 18.85
N GLN A 60 -7.93 12.43 19.58
CA GLN A 60 -8.81 11.29 19.87
C GLN A 60 -9.37 10.65 18.59
N ALA A 61 -9.75 11.46 17.59
CA ALA A 61 -10.20 10.96 16.29
C ALA A 61 -9.11 10.15 15.57
N ARG A 62 -7.85 10.58 15.69
CA ARG A 62 -6.68 9.86 15.15
C ARG A 62 -6.42 8.56 15.92
N ASP A 63 -6.51 8.58 17.24
CA ASP A 63 -6.27 7.41 18.07
C ASP A 63 -7.33 6.34 17.84
N ARG A 64 -8.60 6.72 17.73
CA ARG A 64 -9.71 5.83 17.33
C ARG A 64 -9.49 5.22 15.95
N LEU A 65 -9.06 6.02 14.97
CA LEU A 65 -8.72 5.50 13.63
C LEU A 65 -7.59 4.46 13.72
N LEU A 66 -6.54 4.72 14.51
CA LEU A 66 -5.42 3.80 14.68
C LEU A 66 -5.83 2.51 15.41
N GLU A 67 -6.76 2.59 16.35
CA GLU A 67 -7.33 1.41 17.01
C GLU A 67 -8.02 0.49 16.01
N VAL A 68 -8.89 1.03 15.15
CA VAL A 68 -9.59 0.26 14.11
C VAL A 68 -8.60 -0.32 13.08
N LEU A 69 -7.55 0.42 12.73
CA LEU A 69 -6.50 -0.08 11.82
C LEU A 69 -5.69 -1.23 12.43
N ARG A 70 -5.42 -1.18 13.73
CA ARG A 70 -4.71 -2.26 14.46
C ARG A 70 -5.56 -3.53 14.57
N ASP A 71 -6.88 -3.39 14.53
CA ASP A 71 -7.85 -4.48 14.46
C ASP A 71 -7.94 -5.08 13.03
N SER A 72 -6.79 -5.57 12.55
CA SER A 72 -6.63 -6.21 11.24
C SER A 72 -6.03 -7.62 11.38
N GLN A 73 -6.47 -8.55 10.54
CA GLN A 73 -6.01 -9.94 10.53
C GLN A 73 -5.32 -10.30 9.21
N PRO A 74 -4.14 -10.95 9.25
CA PRO A 74 -3.52 -11.52 8.07
C PRO A 74 -4.10 -12.92 7.82
N GLU A 75 -5.10 -13.00 6.95
CA GLU A 75 -5.61 -14.27 6.42
C GLU A 75 -4.86 -14.61 5.12
N LEU A 76 -5.53 -14.61 3.97
CA LEU A 76 -4.89 -14.67 2.66
C LEU A 76 -4.30 -13.31 2.26
N THR A 77 -4.98 -12.24 2.61
CA THR A 77 -4.53 -10.85 2.50
C THR A 77 -4.73 -10.16 3.84
N LEU A 78 -4.08 -9.00 4.03
CA LEU A 78 -4.36 -8.17 5.20
C LEU A 78 -5.78 -7.63 5.09
N ARG A 79 -6.66 -8.04 6.03
CA ARG A 79 -8.05 -7.62 6.09
C ARG A 79 -8.30 -6.85 7.39
N MET A 80 -8.98 -5.72 7.27
CA MET A 80 -9.53 -5.02 8.44
C MET A 80 -10.79 -5.72 8.94
N ASN A 81 -10.93 -5.92 10.26
CA ASN A 81 -12.12 -6.57 10.81
C ASN A 81 -13.35 -5.64 10.76
N ARG A 82 -13.15 -4.34 10.95
CA ARG A 82 -14.22 -3.33 11.01
C ARG A 82 -13.95 -2.14 10.07
N PRO A 83 -13.89 -2.34 8.74
CA PRO A 83 -13.56 -1.28 7.80
C PRO A 83 -14.61 -0.15 7.74
N THR A 84 -15.87 -0.45 8.07
CA THR A 84 -16.99 0.50 8.08
C THR A 84 -16.91 1.55 9.18
N ASP A 85 -16.09 1.31 10.21
CA ASP A 85 -15.95 2.20 11.37
C ASP A 85 -14.97 3.35 11.10
N ILE A 86 -14.31 3.32 9.93
CA ILE A 86 -13.42 4.37 9.46
C ILE A 86 -14.22 5.42 8.70
N HIS A 87 -14.17 6.65 9.18
CA HIS A 87 -14.68 7.83 8.49
C HIS A 87 -13.55 8.81 8.22
N LEU A 88 -13.28 9.06 6.93
CA LEU A 88 -12.25 9.97 6.47
C LEU A 88 -12.89 11.10 5.68
N HIS A 89 -12.34 12.30 5.80
CA HIS A 89 -12.64 13.41 4.91
C HIS A 89 -11.39 13.78 4.10
N TRP A 90 -11.62 14.22 2.86
CA TRP A 90 -10.57 14.58 1.92
C TRP A 90 -10.65 16.07 1.62
N THR A 91 -9.52 16.76 1.67
CA THR A 91 -9.42 18.18 1.31
C THR A 91 -8.41 18.35 0.18
N ARG A 92 -8.73 19.18 -0.81
CA ARG A 92 -7.80 19.47 -1.91
C ARG A 92 -6.63 20.31 -1.38
N ARG A 93 -5.40 19.90 -1.70
CA ARG A 93 -4.21 20.72 -1.51
C ARG A 93 -4.13 21.73 -2.64
N PHE A 94 -4.25 23.01 -2.31
CA PHE A 94 -3.93 24.06 -3.27
C PHE A 94 -2.41 24.05 -3.49
N ARG A 95 -2.00 23.93 -4.75
CA ARG A 95 -0.59 24.12 -5.08
C ARG A 95 -0.29 25.61 -4.96
N ILE A 96 0.72 25.95 -4.17
CA ILE A 96 1.52 27.14 -4.48
C ILE A 96 2.13 26.84 -5.86
N ALA A 97 1.91 27.73 -6.84
CA ALA A 97 2.47 27.58 -8.17
C ALA A 97 3.97 27.28 -8.05
N ARG A 98 4.44 26.21 -8.71
CA ARG A 98 5.87 26.03 -8.87
C ARG A 98 6.34 27.22 -9.70
N ASP A 99 7.27 28.00 -9.16
CA ASP A 99 7.95 29.04 -9.92
C ASP A 99 8.51 28.44 -11.21
N SER A 100 8.34 29.16 -12.31
CA SER A 100 8.50 28.67 -13.68
C SER A 100 9.98 28.66 -14.10
N THR A 101 10.87 28.34 -13.18
CA THR A 101 12.31 28.53 -13.35
C THR A 101 13.02 27.18 -13.30
N GLU A 102 12.74 26.31 -14.28
CA GLU A 102 13.62 25.20 -14.60
C GLU A 102 13.70 25.07 -16.13
N PRO A 103 14.87 25.31 -16.76
CA PRO A 103 14.99 25.32 -18.20
C PRO A 103 14.83 23.89 -18.76
N ALA A 104 14.17 23.79 -19.91
CA ALA A 104 13.99 22.57 -20.66
C ALA A 104 15.35 21.85 -20.87
N VAL A 105 15.50 20.67 -20.25
CA VAL A 105 16.69 19.84 -20.43
C VAL A 105 16.59 19.12 -21.78
N THR A 106 17.56 19.49 -22.62
CA THR A 106 18.00 19.00 -23.93
C THR A 106 17.69 17.56 -24.29
N THR A 107 17.10 17.41 -25.48
CA THR A 107 17.02 16.20 -26.31
C THR A 107 18.39 15.52 -26.46
N ILE A 108 18.49 14.26 -26.01
CA ILE A 108 19.63 13.41 -26.35
C ILE A 108 19.36 12.86 -27.76
N HIS A 109 20.18 13.28 -28.73
CA HIS A 109 20.19 12.66 -30.05
C HIS A 109 20.90 11.31 -30.01
N THR A 110 20.28 10.34 -30.67
CA THR A 110 20.73 8.95 -30.85
C THR A 110 22.05 8.83 -31.58
#